data_AF-A0A7K3XWX2-F1
#
_entry.id   AF-A0A7K3XWX2-F1
#
_cell.length_a   1.000
_cell.length_b   1.000
_cell.length_c   1.000
_cell.angle_alpha   90.00
_cell.angle_beta   90.00
_cell.angle_gamma   90.00
#
_symmetry.space_group_name_H-M   'P 1'
#
loop_
_entity.id
_entity.type
_entity.pdbx_description
1 polymer ?
#
loop_
_entity_poly.entity_id
_entity_poly.type
_entity_poly.pdbx_seq_one_letter_code
_entity_poly.pdbx_strand_id
1 'polypeptide(L)'
;MEGLLVEWQPVVVASAMMALDVVTGFAGAAKSKAVASGKMREGLWHKAGFFGLILLAFAYETAAALVNIEAGSAGLGVAVPELPAVSGACVFVVATEAVSVCENLCVLNPEIARLPGIRAIKRHGGGADSDGGQGKGRE
;
A
#
# COMPACT_ATOMS: atom_id res chain seq x y z
N MET A 1 -29.84 -9.20 8.76
CA MET A 1 -28.75 -9.72 7.90
C MET A 1 -28.08 -8.54 7.19
N GLU A 2 -27.52 -7.60 7.95
CA GLU A 2 -26.78 -6.44 7.40
C GLU A 2 -25.29 -6.50 7.75
N GLY A 3 -24.88 -7.32 8.73
CA GLY A 3 -23.49 -7.46 9.17
C GLY A 3 -22.56 -8.31 8.27
N LEU A 4 -22.96 -8.61 7.03
CA LEU A 4 -22.12 -9.37 6.08
C LEU A 4 -21.88 -8.67 4.74
N LEU A 5 -22.39 -7.45 4.58
CA LEU A 5 -22.10 -6.64 3.41
C LEU A 5 -20.74 -5.98 3.60
N VAL A 6 -19.69 -6.65 3.16
CA VAL A 6 -18.41 -5.99 2.91
C VAL A 6 -18.67 -4.86 1.92
N GLU A 7 -18.34 -3.64 2.33
CA GLU A 7 -18.30 -2.54 1.38
C GLU A 7 -17.25 -2.89 0.32
N TRP A 8 -17.69 -3.13 -0.90
CA TRP A 8 -16.81 -3.53 -2.00
C TRP A 8 -16.05 -2.31 -2.57
N GLN A 9 -16.53 -1.10 -2.28
CA GLN A 9 -15.95 0.15 -2.79
C GLN A 9 -14.49 0.34 -2.35
N PRO A 10 -14.11 0.17 -1.06
CA PRO A 10 -12.71 0.23 -0.63
C PRO A 10 -11.81 -0.79 -1.33
N VAL A 11 -12.31 -2.01 -1.55
CA VAL A 11 -11.55 -3.08 -2.24
C VAL A 11 -11.28 -2.71 -3.69
N VAL A 12 -12.28 -2.13 -4.38
CA VAL A 12 -12.12 -1.65 -5.77
C VAL A 12 -11.13 -0.51 -5.84
N VAL A 13 -11.20 0.47 -4.92
CA VAL A 13 -10.25 1.59 -4.88
C VAL A 13 -8.83 1.11 -4.61
N ALA A 14 -8.63 0.21 -3.63
CA ALA A 14 -7.33 -0.37 -3.33
C ALA A 14 -6.76 -1.14 -4.54
N SER A 15 -7.60 -1.93 -5.21
CA SER A 15 -7.23 -2.67 -6.43
C SER A 15 -6.82 -1.74 -7.57
N ALA A 16 -7.57 -0.65 -7.77
CA ALA A 16 -7.25 0.37 -8.78
C ALA A 16 -5.92 1.09 -8.48
N MET A 17 -5.64 1.39 -7.21
CA MET A 17 -4.37 2.00 -6.79
C MET A 17 -3.18 1.05 -7.05
N MET A 18 -3.30 -0.23 -6.68
CA MET A 18 -2.28 -1.24 -6.98
C MET A 18 -2.01 -1.37 -8.49
N ALA A 19 -3.08 -1.37 -9.29
CA ALA A 19 -2.97 -1.41 -10.75
C ALA A 19 -2.31 -0.15 -11.32
N LEU A 20 -2.69 1.03 -10.84
CA LEU A 20 -2.06 2.30 -11.22
C LEU A 20 -0.57 2.28 -10.93
N ASP A 21 -0.16 1.78 -9.77
CA ASP A 21 1.26 1.67 -9.43
C ASP A 21 2.02 0.69 -10.34
N VAL A 22 1.40 -0.43 -10.76
CA VAL A 22 2.04 -1.35 -11.71
C VAL A 22 2.29 -0.64 -13.04
N VAL A 23 1.29 0.13 -13.50
CA VAL A 23 1.37 0.87 -14.76
C VAL A 23 2.41 1.99 -14.69
N THR A 24 2.42 2.80 -13.62
CA THR A 24 3.37 3.90 -13.47
C THR A 24 4.79 3.39 -13.24
N GLY A 25 4.98 2.32 -12.47
CA GLY A 25 6.27 1.67 -12.27
C GLY A 25 6.84 1.08 -13.56
N PHE A 26 5.99 0.42 -14.36
CA PHE A 26 6.40 -0.05 -15.69
C PHE A 26 6.77 1.11 -16.61
N ALA A 27 5.97 2.17 -16.65
CA ALA A 27 6.24 3.36 -17.47
C ALA A 27 7.56 4.04 -17.07
N GLY A 28 7.84 4.17 -15.77
CA GLY A 28 9.10 4.71 -15.26
C GLY A 28 10.31 3.87 -15.67
N ALA A 29 10.20 2.54 -15.54
CA ALA A 29 11.25 1.62 -15.96
C ALA A 29 11.49 1.64 -17.48
N ALA A 30 10.42 1.72 -18.27
CA ALA A 30 10.49 1.83 -19.72
C ALA A 30 11.15 3.14 -20.17
N LYS A 31 10.75 4.28 -19.61
CA LYS A 31 11.38 5.59 -19.86
C LYS A 31 12.88 5.57 -19.55
N SER A 32 13.27 4.86 -18.49
CA SER A 32 14.67 4.75 -18.04
C SER A 32 15.45 3.65 -18.77
N LYS A 33 14.84 2.95 -19.74
CA LYS A 33 15.41 1.79 -20.44
C LYS A 33 15.93 0.70 -19.49
N ALA A 34 15.32 0.57 -18.31
CA ALA A 34 15.75 -0.29 -17.21
C ALA A 34 14.69 -1.34 -16.86
N VAL A 35 13.90 -1.78 -17.85
CA VAL A 35 12.88 -2.82 -17.66
C VAL A 35 13.57 -4.14 -17.34
N ALA A 36 13.47 -4.56 -16.08
CA ALA A 36 13.98 -5.84 -15.61
C ALA A 36 12.79 -6.68 -15.11
N SER A 37 12.49 -7.78 -15.82
CA SER A 37 11.38 -8.68 -15.50
C SER A 37 11.44 -9.23 -14.07
N GLY A 38 12.66 -9.47 -13.55
CA GLY A 38 12.88 -9.87 -12.16
C GLY A 38 12.33 -8.86 -11.15
N LYS A 39 12.68 -7.57 -11.31
CA LYS A 39 12.21 -6.48 -10.45
C LYS A 39 10.71 -6.26 -10.56
N MET A 40 10.16 -6.37 -11.77
CA MET A 40 8.71 -6.27 -11.98
C MET A 40 7.94 -7.41 -11.29
N ARG A 41 8.44 -8.65 -11.37
CA ARG A 41 7.84 -9.79 -10.67
C ARG A 41 7.88 -9.61 -9.15
N GLU A 42 8.98 -9.10 -8.62
CA GLU A 42 9.10 -8.82 -7.19
C GLU A 42 8.09 -7.76 -6.72
N GLY A 43 7.91 -6.68 -7.49
CA GLY A 43 6.85 -5.70 -7.23
C GLY A 43 5.43 -6.30 -7.29
N LEU A 44 5.18 -7.21 -8.23
CA LEU A 44 3.92 -7.96 -8.30
C LEU A 44 3.69 -8.86 -7.07
N TRP A 45 4.73 -9.53 -6.56
CA TRP A 45 4.62 -10.34 -5.34
C TRP A 45 4.32 -9.50 -4.10
N HIS A 46 4.89 -8.30 -4.01
CA HIS A 46 4.60 -7.37 -2.93
C HIS A 46 3.10 -6.99 -2.92
N LYS A 47 2.54 -6.70 -4.09
CA LYS A 47 1.11 -6.38 -4.27
C LYS A 47 0.20 -7.58 -4.05
N ALA A 48 0.63 -8.78 -4.44
CA ALA A 48 -0.07 -10.01 -4.10
C ALA A 48 -0.18 -10.19 -2.57
N GLY A 49 0.84 -9.74 -1.82
CA GLY A 49 0.79 -9.65 -0.36
C GLY A 49 -0.32 -8.72 0.16
N PHE A 50 -0.55 -7.58 -0.48
CA PHE A 50 -1.67 -6.68 -0.13
C PHE A 50 -3.04 -7.32 -0.40
N PHE A 51 -3.20 -8.05 -1.51
CA PHE A 51 -4.42 -8.85 -1.72
C PHE A 51 -4.59 -9.93 -0.66
N GLY A 52 -3.50 -10.59 -0.24
CA GLY A 52 -3.50 -11.53 0.87
C GLY A 52 -3.93 -10.89 2.20
N LEU A 53 -3.50 -9.66 2.47
CA LEU A 53 -3.90 -8.90 3.65
C LEU A 53 -5.42 -8.59 3.65
N ILE A 54 -5.95 -8.16 2.50
CA ILE A 54 -7.40 -7.91 2.34
C ILE A 54 -8.19 -9.22 2.52
N LEU A 55 -7.71 -10.33 1.95
CA LEU A 55 -8.34 -11.64 2.11
C LEU A 55 -8.32 -12.11 3.57
N LEU A 56 -7.21 -11.90 4.27
CA LEU A 56 -7.09 -12.23 5.70
C LEU A 56 -8.06 -11.40 6.54
N ALA A 57 -8.20 -10.11 6.26
CA ALA A 57 -9.16 -9.24 6.93
C ALA A 57 -10.61 -9.71 6.69
N PHE A 58 -10.93 -10.11 5.46
CA PHE A 58 -12.24 -10.67 5.12
C PHE A 58 -12.53 -11.98 5.85
N ALA A 59 -11.53 -12.86 5.92
CA ALA A 59 -11.64 -14.13 6.66
C ALA A 59 -11.88 -13.89 8.16
N TYR A 60 -11.20 -12.89 8.74
CA TYR A 60 -11.40 -12.49 10.14
C TYR A 60 -12.83 -11.99 10.39
N GLU A 61 -13.33 -11.04 9.57
CA GLU A 61 -14.69 -10.51 9.73
C GLU A 61 -15.74 -11.61 9.59
N THR A 62 -15.57 -12.50 8.60
CA THR A 62 -16.46 -13.64 8.41
C THR A 62 -16.45 -14.59 9.61
N ALA A 63 -15.25 -14.91 10.14
CA ALA A 63 -15.12 -15.77 11.31
C ALA A 63 -15.74 -15.13 12.56
N ALA A 64 -15.53 -13.83 12.80
CA ALA A 64 -16.13 -13.11 13.91
C ALA A 64 -17.66 -13.12 13.83
N ALA A 65 -18.23 -12.87 12.64
CA ALA A 65 -19.66 -12.91 12.41
C ALA A 65 -20.26 -14.30 12.69
N LEU A 66 -19.62 -15.36 12.20
CA LEU A 66 -20.07 -16.75 12.44
C LEU A 66 -20.05 -17.10 13.93
N VAL A 67 -18.97 -16.77 14.64
CA VAL A 67 -18.86 -17.02 16.08
C VAL A 67 -19.92 -16.24 16.86
N ASN A 68 -20.19 -14.98 16.51
CA ASN A 68 -21.19 -14.15 17.18
C ASN A 68 -22.62 -14.68 16.97
N ILE A 69 -22.93 -15.20 15.77
CA ILE A 69 -24.23 -15.83 15.49
C ILE A 69 -24.41 -17.09 16.34
N GLU A 70 -23.40 -17.97 16.38
CA GLU A 70 -23.45 -19.21 17.16
C GLU A 70 -23.54 -18.92 18.67
N ALA A 71 -22.68 -18.06 19.20
CA ALA A 71 -22.66 -17.69 20.61
C ALA A 71 -23.98 -17.03 21.06
N GLY A 72 -24.53 -16.14 20.23
CA GLY A 72 -25.83 -15.52 20.48
C GLY A 72 -26.98 -16.53 20.50
N SER A 73 -26.98 -17.50 19.58
CA SER A 73 -27.99 -18.57 19.53
C SER A 73 -27.91 -19.57 20.70
N ALA A 74 -26.70 -19.78 21.23
CA ALA A 74 -26.42 -20.68 22.35
C ALA A 74 -26.56 -20.00 23.73
N GLY A 75 -26.87 -18.68 23.78
CA GLY A 75 -26.92 -17.92 25.02
C GLY A 75 -25.56 -17.77 25.72
N LEU A 76 -24.46 -17.97 24.99
CA LEU A 76 -23.12 -17.77 25.50
C LEU A 76 -22.84 -16.27 25.54
N GLY A 77 -22.54 -15.72 26.72
CA GLY A 77 -22.20 -14.30 26.92
C GLY A 77 -20.84 -13.89 26.36
N VAL A 78 -20.35 -14.59 25.33
CA VAL A 78 -19.06 -14.36 24.69
C VAL A 78 -19.32 -13.79 23.30
N ALA A 79 -18.74 -12.62 23.02
CA ALA A 79 -18.81 -11.98 21.71
C ALA A 79 -17.39 -11.63 21.24
N VAL A 80 -17.11 -11.93 19.98
CA VAL A 80 -15.91 -11.47 19.28
C VAL A 80 -16.17 -10.03 18.82
N PRO A 81 -15.22 -9.09 19.06
CA PRO A 81 -15.37 -7.71 18.59
C PRO A 81 -15.50 -7.65 17.06
N GLU A 82 -16.51 -6.94 16.57
CA GLU A 82 -16.65 -6.63 15.14
C GLU A 82 -15.77 -5.42 14.81
N LEU A 83 -14.73 -5.64 14.00
CA LEU A 83 -13.82 -4.61 13.53
C LEU A 83 -13.95 -4.47 12.01
N PRO A 84 -13.95 -3.25 11.46
CA PRO A 84 -13.95 -3.02 10.01
C PRO A 84 -12.55 -3.27 9.44
N ALA A 85 -12.06 -4.50 9.57
CA ALA A 85 -10.72 -4.93 9.21
C ALA A 85 -10.47 -4.81 7.70
N VAL A 86 -11.45 -5.13 6.84
CA VAL A 86 -11.33 -5.03 5.37
C VAL A 86 -11.15 -3.57 4.97
N SER A 87 -11.99 -2.68 5.48
CA SER A 87 -11.87 -1.24 5.21
C SER A 87 -10.55 -0.68 5.74
N GLY A 88 -10.12 -1.10 6.93
CA GLY A 88 -8.82 -0.72 7.49
C GLY A 88 -7.64 -1.17 6.64
N ALA A 89 -7.66 -2.43 6.18
CA ALA A 89 -6.64 -2.97 5.27
C ALA A 89 -6.63 -2.21 3.93
N CYS A 90 -7.79 -1.89 3.36
CA CYS A 90 -7.88 -1.13 2.11
C CYS A 90 -7.32 0.29 2.26
N VAL A 91 -7.62 0.99 3.35
CA VAL A 91 -7.05 2.33 3.62
C VAL A 91 -5.53 2.27 3.72
N PHE A 92 -5.01 1.27 4.43
CA PHE A 92 -3.56 1.04 4.53
C PHE A 92 -2.94 0.81 3.15
N VAL A 93 -3.51 -0.09 2.33
CA VAL A 93 -3.04 -0.37 0.97
C VAL A 93 -3.09 0.87 0.08
N VAL A 94 -4.17 1.64 0.11
CA VAL A 94 -4.29 2.89 -0.66
C VAL A 94 -3.20 3.89 -0.28
N ALA A 95 -2.93 4.03 1.02
CA ALA A 95 -1.88 4.94 1.50
C ALA A 95 -0.48 4.49 1.04
N THR A 96 -0.16 3.20 1.11
CA THR A 96 1.14 2.66 0.67
C THR A 96 1.30 2.78 -0.85
N GLU A 97 0.26 2.46 -1.61
CA GLU A 97 0.27 2.58 -3.07
C GLU A 97 0.35 4.04 -3.53
N ALA A 98 -0.28 4.98 -2.82
CA ALA A 98 -0.14 6.40 -3.12
C ALA A 98 1.31 6.88 -3.06
N VAL A 99 2.07 6.44 -2.05
CA VAL A 99 3.51 6.74 -1.94
C VAL A 99 4.27 6.14 -3.12
N SER A 100 4.01 4.87 -3.46
CA SER A 100 4.71 4.19 -4.56
C SER A 100 4.41 4.83 -5.93
N VAL A 101 3.15 5.20 -6.19
CA VAL A 101 2.75 5.94 -7.40
C VAL A 101 3.48 7.28 -7.47
N CYS A 102 3.56 8.02 -6.36
CA CYS A 102 4.29 9.29 -6.32
C CYS A 102 5.77 9.12 -6.69
N GLU A 103 6.44 8.07 -6.20
CA GLU A 103 7.83 7.76 -6.56
C GLU A 103 7.98 7.46 -8.05
N ASN A 104 7.10 6.62 -8.59
CA ASN A 104 7.09 6.27 -10.02
C ASN A 104 6.82 7.50 -10.91
N LEU A 105 5.90 8.38 -10.49
CA LEU A 105 5.60 9.64 -11.18
C LEU A 105 6.78 10.62 -11.15
N CYS A 106 7.62 10.63 -10.11
CA CYS A 106 8.83 11.47 -10.07
C CYS A 106 9.86 11.07 -11.14
N VAL A 107 9.97 9.76 -11.43
CA VAL A 107 10.82 9.25 -12.52
C VAL A 107 10.23 9.64 -13.87
N LEU A 108 8.91 9.54 -14.02
CA LEU A 108 8.21 9.86 -15.26
C LEU A 108 8.19 11.36 -15.57
N ASN A 109 8.00 12.21 -14.56
CA ASN A 109 8.01 13.66 -14.67
C ASN A 109 8.79 14.30 -13.49
N PRO A 110 10.05 14.72 -13.71
CA PRO A 110 10.88 15.34 -12.68
C PRO A 110 10.35 16.67 -12.12
N GLU A 111 9.39 17.33 -12.79
CA GLU A 111 8.76 18.55 -12.25
C GLU A 111 7.86 18.22 -11.05
N ILE A 112 7.24 17.05 -11.05
CA ILE A 112 6.44 16.53 -9.92
C ILE A 112 7.33 16.38 -8.67
N ALA A 113 8.58 15.96 -8.85
CA ALA A 113 9.55 15.82 -7.76
C ALA A 113 9.91 17.14 -7.08
N ARG A 114 9.63 18.29 -7.71
CA ARG A 114 9.89 19.63 -7.16
C ARG A 114 8.75 20.16 -6.28
N LEU A 115 7.61 19.47 -6.25
CA LEU A 115 6.47 19.85 -5.42
C LEU A 115 6.81 19.69 -3.92
N PRO A 116 6.41 20.66 -3.06
CA PRO A 116 6.82 20.69 -1.66
C PRO A 116 6.40 19.46 -0.85
N GLY A 117 5.21 18.89 -1.12
CA GLY A 117 4.73 17.68 -0.44
C GLY A 117 5.55 16.42 -0.78
N ILE A 118 5.99 16.28 -2.02
CA ILE A 118 6.75 15.10 -2.49
C ILE A 118 8.20 15.15 -1.98
N ARG A 119 8.76 16.36 -1.83
CA ARG A 119 10.09 16.55 -1.26
C ARG A 119 10.16 16.14 0.23
N ALA A 120 9.06 16.27 0.97
CA ALA A 120 8.96 15.81 2.36
C ALA A 120 8.99 14.28 2.46
N ILE A 121 8.29 13.59 1.55
CA ILE A 121 8.29 12.11 1.46
C ILE A 121 9.71 11.60 1.19
N LYS A 122 10.42 12.20 0.22
CA LYS A 122 11.80 11.81 -0.13
C LYS A 122 12.81 12.02 1.01
N ARG A 123 12.60 13.02 1.87
CA ARG A 123 13.52 13.34 2.99
C ARG A 123 13.53 12.27 4.09
N HIS A 124 12.48 11.47 4.22
CA HIS A 124 12.42 10.38 5.20
C HIS A 124 12.99 9.04 4.68
N GLY A 125 13.14 8.87 3.36
CA GLY A 125 13.81 7.70 2.74
C GLY A 125 15.30 7.90 2.46
N GLY A 126 15.84 9.11 2.67
CA GLY A 126 17.19 9.51 2.24
C GLY A 126 18.12 9.99 3.37
N GLY A 127 18.03 9.39 4.55
CA GLY A 127 18.93 9.68 5.67
C GLY A 127 20.26 8.92 5.59
N ALA A 128 21.05 9.12 4.53
CA ALA A 128 22.48 8.77 4.49
C ALA A 128 23.20 9.43 3.30
N ASP A 129 23.02 10.75 3.10
CA ASP A 129 24.03 11.54 2.40
C ASP A 129 24.59 12.53 3.41
N SER A 130 25.63 12.09 4.11
CA SER A 130 26.51 12.97 4.88
C SER A 130 27.27 13.83 3.89
N ASP A 131 26.73 15.03 3.72
CA ASP A 131 27.47 16.27 3.53
C ASP A 131 28.86 16.21 4.19
N GLY A 132 29.88 16.43 3.37
CA GLY A 132 31.28 16.35 3.76
C GLY A 132 32.16 17.14 2.80
N GLY A 133 31.70 18.30 2.35
CA GLY A 133 32.55 19.29 1.70
C GLY A 133 33.12 20.26 2.73
N GLN A 134 34.44 20.25 2.96
CA GLN A 134 35.33 21.44 2.92
C GLN A 134 36.71 21.23 3.59
N GLY A 135 37.75 21.80 2.95
CA GLY A 135 39.08 22.13 3.51
C GLY A 135 40.23 21.53 2.69
N LYS A 136 40.72 22.14 1.60
CA LYS A 136 41.64 23.32 1.48
C LYS A 136 43.07 23.07 2.02
N GLY A 137 44.06 23.19 1.11
CA GLY A 137 45.53 23.23 1.34
C GLY A 137 46.20 21.93 0.86
N ARG A 138 46.82 21.81 -0.33
CA ARG A 138 48.05 22.48 -0.80
C ARG A 138 48.93 22.98 0.35
N GLU A 139 49.86 22.14 0.77
CA GLU A 139 51.31 22.40 0.87
C GLU A 139 52.05 21.08 1.10
#